data_AF-A0A328BXJ1-F1
#
_entry.id   AF-A0A328BXJ1-F1
#
_cell.length_a   1.000
_cell.length_b   1.000
_cell.length_c   1.000
_cell.angle_alpha   90.00
_cell.angle_beta   90.00
_cell.angle_gamma   90.00
#
_symmetry.space_group_name_H-M   'P 1'
#
loop_
_entity.id
_entity.type
_entity.pdbx_description
1 polymer ?
#
loop_
_entity_poly.entity_id
_entity_poly.type
_entity_poly.pdbx_seq_one_letter_code
_entity_poly.pdbx_strand_id
1 'polypeptide(L)'
;MTTFNKILNPVYSTIAGFGMNPDGSMNVTYQIGTATEENEQITEFNPLVTEYKYLDASQVQTIMFAPLTKDCIGKSFQDLMLGRIYHYMKEQGMIQV
;
A
#
# COMPACT_ATOMS: atom_id res chain seq x y z
N MET A 1 -14.97 6.93 -29.22
CA MET A 1 -13.51 6.71 -29.33
C MET A 1 -12.89 7.42 -28.13
N THR A 2 -12.10 6.74 -27.31
CA THR A 2 -11.53 7.35 -26.10
C THR A 2 -10.25 8.12 -26.46
N THR A 3 -10.16 9.38 -26.06
CA THR A 3 -8.95 10.19 -26.22
C THR A 3 -8.11 10.05 -24.95
N PHE A 4 -6.85 9.64 -25.09
CA PHE A 4 -5.92 9.48 -23.98
C PHE A 4 -4.96 10.67 -23.91
N ASN A 5 -4.78 11.24 -22.73
CA ASN A 5 -3.81 12.30 -22.48
C ASN A 5 -2.65 11.76 -21.65
N LYS A 6 -1.42 12.14 -21.98
CA LYS A 6 -0.22 11.70 -21.24
C LYS A 6 -0.02 12.57 -20.01
N ILE A 7 0.14 11.93 -18.85
CA ILE A 7 0.65 12.58 -17.63
C ILE A 7 2.18 12.57 -17.70
N LEU A 8 2.82 13.73 -17.52
CA LEU A 8 4.28 13.86 -17.58
C LEU A 8 4.95 13.71 -16.22
N ASN A 9 4.20 13.94 -15.13
CA ASN A 9 4.70 13.76 -13.78
C ASN A 9 4.81 12.26 -13.43
N PRO A 10 5.86 11.84 -12.70
CA PRO A 10 5.95 10.48 -12.21
C PRO A 10 4.75 10.12 -11.32
N VAL A 11 4.32 8.86 -11.43
CA VAL A 11 3.20 8.31 -10.66
C VAL A 11 3.76 7.34 -9.63
N TYR A 12 3.28 7.47 -8.41
CA TYR A 12 3.69 6.68 -7.25
C TYR A 12 2.46 5.97 -6.68
N SER A 13 2.69 4.88 -5.95
CA SER A 13 1.63 4.16 -5.26
C SER A 13 1.99 3.86 -3.82
N THR A 14 0.99 3.81 -2.94
CA THR A 14 1.19 3.59 -1.51
C THR A 14 0.00 2.90 -0.85
N ILE A 15 0.26 2.22 0.26
CA ILE A 15 -0.78 1.80 1.20
C ILE A 15 -0.95 2.92 2.21
N ALA A 16 -2.03 3.69 2.07
CA ALA A 16 -2.31 4.84 2.92
C ALA A 16 -2.86 4.46 4.31
N GLY A 17 -3.42 3.25 4.43
CA GLY A 17 -3.98 2.78 5.69
C GLY A 17 -4.61 1.40 5.57
N PHE A 18 -4.98 0.84 6.72
CA PHE A 18 -5.74 -0.38 6.81
C PHE A 18 -6.66 -0.36 8.05
N GLY A 19 -7.71 -1.17 8.01
CA GLY A 19 -8.61 -1.40 9.13
C GLY A 19 -8.93 -2.88 9.26
N MET A 20 -8.76 -3.43 10.46
CA MET A 20 -9.18 -4.80 10.77
C MET A 20 -10.66 -4.84 11.13
N ASN A 21 -11.36 -5.82 10.58
CA ASN A 21 -12.76 -6.08 10.86
C ASN A 21 -12.88 -7.12 11.99
N PRO A 22 -14.03 -7.18 12.71
CA PRO A 22 -14.24 -8.12 13.81
C PRO A 22 -14.19 -9.61 13.40
N ASP A 23 -14.45 -9.90 12.13
CA ASP A 23 -14.37 -11.25 11.54
C ASP A 23 -12.92 -11.66 11.21
N GLY A 24 -11.94 -10.82 11.50
CA GLY A 24 -10.52 -11.04 11.22
C GLY A 24 -10.10 -10.67 9.80
N SER A 25 -11.02 -10.16 8.96
CA SER A 25 -10.69 -9.63 7.64
C SER A 25 -10.11 -8.22 7.73
N MET A 26 -9.63 -7.68 6.61
CA MET A 26 -9.01 -6.35 6.57
C MET A 26 -9.44 -5.56 5.33
N ASN A 27 -9.72 -4.28 5.52
CA ASN A 27 -9.84 -3.31 4.44
C ASN A 27 -8.54 -2.50 4.34
N VAL A 28 -8.02 -2.35 3.14
CA VAL A 28 -6.78 -1.64 2.85
C VAL A 28 -7.08 -0.47 1.91
N THR A 29 -6.59 0.71 2.28
CA THR A 29 -6.67 1.92 1.44
C THR A 29 -5.40 1.99 0.60
N TYR A 30 -5.52 1.71 -0.68
CA TYR A 30 -4.45 1.80 -1.67
C TYR A 30 -4.61 3.09 -2.49
N GLN A 31 -3.54 3.82 -2.68
CA GLN A 31 -3.57 5.09 -3.42
C GLN A 31 -2.54 5.11 -4.53
N ILE A 32 -2.92 5.69 -5.66
CA ILE A 32 -2.04 6.01 -6.78
C ILE A 32 -2.11 7.52 -6.97
N GLY A 33 -0.96 8.17 -7.07
CA GLY A 33 -0.88 9.63 -7.09
C GLY A 33 0.41 10.16 -7.69
N THR A 34 0.53 11.47 -7.73
CA THR A 34 1.80 12.15 -8.02
C THR A 34 2.47 12.56 -6.72
N ALA A 35 3.79 12.76 -6.77
CA ALA A 35 4.54 13.22 -5.61
C ALA A 35 5.57 14.29 -6.01
N THR A 36 5.93 15.11 -5.03
CA THR A 36 7.12 15.97 -5.09
C THR A 36 8.28 15.19 -4.50
N GLU A 37 9.38 15.10 -5.25
CA GLU A 37 10.59 14.40 -4.84
C GLU A 37 11.73 15.41 -4.65
N GLU A 38 12.30 15.44 -3.44
CA GLU A 38 13.47 16.25 -3.10
C GLU A 38 14.52 15.35 -2.46
N ASN A 39 15.75 15.34 -3.01
CA ASN A 39 16.85 14.49 -2.52
C ASN A 39 16.47 13.00 -2.37
N GLU A 40 15.79 12.43 -3.37
CA GLU A 40 15.31 11.04 -3.39
C GLU A 40 14.26 10.70 -2.31
N GLN A 41 13.65 11.72 -1.70
CA GLN A 41 12.58 11.57 -0.73
C GLN A 41 11.29 12.22 -1.22
N ILE A 42 10.18 11.51 -1.04
CA ILE A 42 8.84 12.05 -1.29
C ILE A 42 8.50 13.02 -0.15
N THR A 43 8.36 14.30 -0.46
CA THR A 43 8.01 15.35 0.51
C THR A 43 6.51 15.62 0.55
N GLU A 44 5.83 15.47 -0.59
CA GLU A 44 4.38 15.67 -0.73
C GLU A 44 3.79 14.60 -1.64
N PHE A 45 2.64 14.04 -1.27
CA PHE A 45 1.92 13.05 -2.08
C PHE A 45 0.49 13.53 -2.34
N ASN A 46 0.10 13.54 -3.62
CA ASN A 46 -1.21 13.97 -4.09
C ASN A 46 -1.95 12.77 -4.72
N PRO A 47 -2.90 12.14 -4.00
CA PRO A 47 -3.61 10.99 -4.51
C PRO A 47 -4.51 11.37 -5.70
N LEU A 48 -4.37 10.65 -6.81
CA LEU A 48 -5.22 10.77 -8.00
C LEU A 48 -6.34 9.72 -7.98
N VAL A 49 -6.03 8.52 -7.49
CA VAL A 49 -6.95 7.40 -7.36
C VAL A 49 -6.81 6.83 -5.96
N THR A 50 -7.94 6.56 -5.31
CA THR A 50 -8.00 5.79 -4.07
C THR A 50 -8.85 4.55 -4.32
N GLU A 51 -8.28 3.40 -4.02
CA GLU A 51 -8.94 2.10 -4.11
C GLU A 51 -9.03 1.46 -2.72
N TYR A 52 -10.16 0.82 -2.46
CA TYR A 52 -10.36 0.03 -1.25
C TYR A 52 -10.25 -1.44 -1.60
N LYS A 53 -9.28 -2.11 -1.02
CA LYS A 53 -9.02 -3.53 -1.25
C LYS A 53 -9.44 -4.31 -0.01
N TYR A 54 -10.17 -5.39 -0.23
CA TYR A 54 -10.56 -6.32 0.82
C TYR A 54 -9.59 -7.49 0.86
N LEU A 55 -9.18 -7.87 2.06
CA LEU A 55 -8.42 -9.09 2.35
C LEU A 55 -9.23 -9.95 3.29
N ASP A 56 -9.43 -11.21 2.94
CA ASP A 56 -10.11 -12.17 3.82
C ASP A 56 -9.23 -12.55 5.03
N ALA A 57 -9.84 -13.20 6.03
CA ALA A 57 -9.14 -13.56 7.26
C ALA A 57 -7.92 -14.48 7.05
N SER A 58 -7.92 -15.34 6.02
CA SER A 58 -6.80 -16.23 5.72
C SER A 58 -5.60 -15.48 5.13
N GLN A 59 -5.88 -14.49 4.27
CA GLN A 59 -4.88 -13.58 3.73
C GLN A 59 -4.28 -12.72 4.85
N VAL A 60 -5.13 -12.18 5.72
CA VAL A 60 -4.69 -11.39 6.89
C VAL A 60 -3.81 -12.21 7.81
N GLN A 61 -4.15 -13.47 8.09
CA GLN A 61 -3.28 -14.35 8.90
C GLN A 61 -1.90 -14.52 8.26
N THR A 62 -1.83 -14.71 6.94
CA THR A 62 -0.55 -14.84 6.22
C THR A 62 0.32 -13.59 6.40
N ILE A 63 -0.28 -12.40 6.30
CA ILE A 63 0.40 -11.11 6.53
C ILE A 63 0.85 -10.96 7.99
N MET A 64 -0.03 -11.27 8.94
CA MET A 64 0.23 -11.13 10.38
C MET A 64 1.32 -12.07 10.88
N PHE A 65 1.36 -13.30 10.38
CA PHE A 65 2.32 -14.33 10.81
C PHE A 65 3.55 -14.44 9.91
N ALA A 66 3.71 -13.56 8.93
CA ALA A 66 4.95 -13.46 8.16
C ALA A 66 6.16 -13.30 9.10
N PRO A 67 7.32 -13.91 8.78
CA PRO A 67 8.51 -13.80 9.63
C PRO A 67 8.99 -12.34 9.70
N LEU A 68 9.53 -11.96 10.86
CA LEU A 68 10.18 -10.66 11.02
C LEU A 68 11.53 -10.65 10.29
N THR A 69 11.80 -9.57 9.56
CA THR A 69 13.09 -9.33 8.90
C THR A 69 13.86 -8.22 9.63
N LYS A 70 15.11 -7.96 9.23
CA LYS A 70 15.92 -6.87 9.80
C LYS A 70 15.23 -5.51 9.64
N ASP A 71 14.51 -5.30 8.55
CA ASP A 71 13.80 -4.05 8.25
C ASP A 71 12.57 -3.81 9.14
N CYS A 72 12.18 -4.80 9.95
CA CYS A 72 11.10 -4.69 10.92
C CYS A 72 11.55 -4.08 12.25
N ILE A 73 12.86 -4.06 12.53
CA ILE A 73 13.39 -3.65 13.84
C ILE A 73 13.16 -2.15 14.05
N GLY A 74 12.62 -1.77 15.21
CA GLY A 74 12.40 -0.38 15.60
C GLY A 74 11.17 0.29 14.97
N LYS A 75 10.42 -0.41 14.11
CA LYS A 75 9.17 0.10 13.53
C LYS A 75 7.99 -0.07 14.49
N SER A 76 7.04 0.86 14.42
CA SER A 76 5.75 0.68 15.08
C SER A 76 5.00 -0.50 14.48
N PHE A 77 4.03 -1.06 15.21
CA PHE A 77 3.16 -2.11 14.67
C PHE A 77 2.44 -1.65 13.39
N GLN A 78 2.01 -0.38 13.35
CA GLN A 78 1.34 0.18 12.18
C GLN A 78 2.26 0.23 10.96
N ASP A 79 3.49 0.74 11.12
CA ASP A 79 4.46 0.82 10.00
C ASP A 79 4.90 -0.56 9.52
N LEU A 80 5.07 -1.50 10.46
CA LEU A 80 5.33 -2.90 10.15
C LEU A 80 4.21 -3.48 9.28
N MET A 81 2.96 -3.28 9.69
CA MET A 81 1.79 -3.82 8.99
C MET A 81 1.62 -3.20 7.62
N LEU A 82 1.77 -1.89 7.48
CA LEU A 82 1.72 -1.22 6.17
C LEU A 82 2.75 -1.82 5.20
N GLY A 83 3.98 -2.03 5.67
CA GLY A 83 5.02 -2.69 4.87
C GLY A 83 4.66 -4.11 4.48
N ARG A 84 4.16 -4.93 5.42
CA ARG A 84 3.76 -6.32 5.15
C ARG A 84 2.59 -6.41 4.17
N ILE A 85 1.60 -5.55 4.32
CA ILE A 85 0.45 -5.44 3.42
C ILE A 85 0.93 -5.07 2.02
N TYR A 86 1.78 -4.05 1.90
CA TYR A 86 2.37 -3.65 0.62
C TYR A 86 3.09 -4.82 -0.07
N HIS A 87 3.97 -5.52 0.64
CA HIS A 87 4.73 -6.64 0.07
C HIS A 87 3.79 -7.77 -0.39
N TYR A 88 2.85 -8.19 0.48
CA TYR A 88 1.89 -9.23 0.14
C TYR A 88 1.07 -8.86 -1.09
N MET A 89 0.47 -7.67 -1.10
CA MET A 89 -0.39 -7.22 -2.21
C MET A 89 0.38 -7.08 -3.52
N LYS A 90 1.65 -6.64 -3.45
CA LYS A 90 2.56 -6.60 -4.61
C LYS A 90 2.81 -7.99 -5.17
N GLU A 91 3.18 -8.95 -4.32
CA GLU A 91 3.47 -10.33 -4.74
C GLU A 91 2.25 -11.04 -5.33
N GLN A 92 1.06 -10.72 -4.83
CA GLN A 92 -0.21 -11.25 -5.35
C GLN A 92 -0.76 -10.47 -6.57
N GLY A 93 -0.07 -9.42 -7.03
CA GLY A 93 -0.53 -8.61 -8.18
C GLY A 93 -1.81 -7.82 -7.91
N MET A 94 -2.12 -7.52 -6.64
CA MET A 94 -3.34 -6.80 -6.24
C MET A 94 -3.21 -5.27 -6.36
N ILE A 95 -1.98 -4.77 -6.42
CA ILE A 95 -1.64 -3.35 -6.55
C ILE A 95 -0.66 -3.13 -7.71
N GLN A 96 -0.68 -1.92 -8.26
CA GLN A 96 0.27 -1.48 -9.27
C GLN A 96 1.53 -0.90 -8.61
N VAL A 97 2.69 -1.33 -9.09
CA VAL A 97 4.01 -0.91 -8.63
C VAL A 97 4.93 -0.69 -9.82
#